data_AF-A0A7S2RUG7-F1
#
_entry.id   AF-A0A7S2RUG7-F1
#
_cell.length_a   1.000
_cell.length_b   1.000
_cell.length_c   1.000
_cell.angle_alpha   90.00
_cell.angle_beta   90.00
_cell.angle_gamma   90.00
#
_symmetry.space_group_name_H-M   'P 1'
#
loop_
_entity.id
_entity.type
_entity.pdbx_description
1 polymer ?
#
loop_
_entity_poly.entity_id
_entity_poly.type
_entity_poly.pdbx_seq_one_letter_code
_entity_poly.pdbx_strand_id
1 'polypeptide(L)'
;MPGTEDKLREIELRRERWLKERVKETQRKQTSKDSQTAIVKQSKGVRCSSIGAEKHGSKRNAIPAKEQVVTRGKPDSPRLIDITTEQVRDNQVTKHMESYLASQLMSHTCPICYELMKGENRAPVLVFPCGHTFCSCCLTKYCGGHKTNQVGQQKTCPCCRTEITSSAINHSLRQLIESFLQSRVHLLEGKQACDPPTDSVPSTSAFGNIHEYNDQLSSLQMRIDILENEKLDAERQLCTAQKKASAFQRAYSSLEKEENEAIEQLEQAKQQLELVRKHLNDTDTKKQEALLAVDSAKSKIHLVGSSMDNLQNQFDKITLLLEAKQSG
;
A
#
# COMPACT_ATOMS: atom_id res chain seq x y z
N MET A 1 -21.57 50.20 -15.85
CA MET A 1 -21.07 49.72 -14.54
C MET A 1 -19.75 48.99 -14.75
N PRO A 2 -18.59 49.63 -14.58
CA PRO A 2 -17.29 49.06 -14.96
C PRO A 2 -16.70 48.02 -13.97
N GLY A 3 -17.39 47.67 -12.87
CA GLY A 3 -16.77 46.95 -11.74
C GLY A 3 -16.89 45.42 -11.75
N THR A 4 -17.57 44.80 -12.71
CA THR A 4 -17.79 43.34 -12.73
C THR A 4 -16.65 42.57 -13.41
N GLU A 5 -16.04 43.15 -14.45
CA GLU A 5 -14.91 42.52 -15.16
C GLU A 5 -13.64 42.50 -14.30
N ASP A 6 -13.37 43.59 -13.55
CA ASP A 6 -12.23 43.65 -12.64
C ASP A 6 -12.32 42.63 -11.50
N LYS A 7 -13.53 42.39 -10.97
CA LYS A 7 -13.76 41.37 -9.94
C LYS A 7 -13.57 39.94 -10.47
N LEU A 8 -14.01 39.66 -11.70
CA LEU A 8 -13.79 38.37 -12.34
C LEU A 8 -12.29 38.13 -12.55
N ARG A 9 -11.56 39.15 -13.02
CA ARG A 9 -10.11 39.08 -13.22
C ARG A 9 -9.35 38.86 -11.91
N GLU A 10 -9.80 39.47 -10.81
CA GLU A 10 -9.22 39.26 -9.47
C GLU A 10 -9.44 37.82 -8.97
N ILE A 11 -10.63 37.25 -9.17
CA ILE A 11 -10.94 35.86 -8.81
C ILE A 11 -10.06 34.89 -9.62
N GLU A 12 -9.89 35.14 -10.91
CA GLU A 12 -9.07 34.32 -11.81
C GLU A 12 -7.59 34.32 -11.41
N LEU A 13 -7.05 35.49 -11.08
CA LEU A 13 -5.69 35.66 -10.56
C LEU A 13 -5.50 34.95 -9.22
N ARG A 14 -6.51 34.97 -8.35
CA ARG A 14 -6.45 34.28 -7.06
C ARG A 14 -6.46 32.75 -7.24
N ARG A 15 -7.25 32.25 -8.19
CA ARG A 15 -7.30 30.83 -8.57
C ARG A 15 -5.98 30.35 -9.18
N GLU A 16 -5.37 31.13 -10.08
CA GLU A 16 -4.05 30.81 -10.64
C GLU A 16 -2.96 30.75 -9.56
N ARG A 17 -2.96 31.71 -8.63
CA ARG A 17 -1.98 31.78 -7.55
C ARG A 17 -2.08 30.55 -6.66
N TRP A 18 -3.31 30.16 -6.29
CA TRP A 18 -3.57 28.96 -5.51
C TRP A 18 -3.13 27.67 -6.23
N LEU A 19 -3.42 27.53 -7.53
CA LEU A 19 -2.98 26.38 -8.33
C LEU A 19 -1.45 26.29 -8.39
N LYS A 20 -0.75 27.42 -8.60
CA LYS A 20 0.72 27.47 -8.61
C LYS A 20 1.32 27.07 -7.26
N GLU A 21 0.72 27.48 -6.15
CA GLU A 21 1.16 27.03 -4.82
C GLU A 21 0.94 25.54 -4.60
N ARG A 22 -0.21 25.00 -5.03
CA ARG A 22 -0.49 23.55 -4.92
C ARG A 22 0.48 22.69 -5.71
N VAL A 23 0.87 23.13 -6.91
CA VAL A 23 1.88 22.45 -7.73
C VAL A 23 3.25 22.50 -7.05
N LYS A 24 3.65 23.66 -6.49
CA LYS A 24 4.91 23.75 -5.72
C LYS A 24 4.92 22.84 -4.49
N GLU A 25 3.80 22.77 -3.77
CA GLU A 25 3.67 21.94 -2.57
C GLU A 25 3.74 20.44 -2.90
N THR A 26 3.10 20.00 -3.98
CA THR A 26 3.22 18.60 -4.46
C THR A 26 4.64 18.29 -4.92
N GLN A 27 5.31 19.23 -5.57
CA GLN A 27 6.72 19.08 -5.97
C GLN A 27 7.66 18.99 -4.76
N ARG A 28 7.43 19.78 -3.69
CA ARG A 28 8.17 19.68 -2.41
C ARG A 28 7.96 18.33 -1.72
N LYS A 29 6.73 17.81 -1.72
CA LYS A 29 6.43 16.49 -1.16
C LYS A 29 7.11 15.37 -1.96
N GLN A 30 7.18 15.51 -3.28
CA GLN A 30 7.87 14.55 -4.13
C GLN A 30 9.39 14.56 -3.89
N THR A 31 10.03 15.74 -3.89
CA THR A 31 11.48 15.84 -3.62
C THR A 31 11.86 15.38 -2.22
N SER A 32 10.99 15.59 -1.23
CA SER A 32 11.17 15.06 0.14
C SER A 32 11.12 13.52 0.18
N LYS A 33 10.16 12.90 -0.53
CA LYS A 33 10.09 11.44 -0.67
C LYS A 33 11.32 10.88 -1.39
N ASP A 34 11.74 11.52 -2.48
CA ASP A 34 12.91 11.06 -3.26
C ASP A 34 14.19 11.16 -2.42
N SER A 35 14.34 12.21 -1.60
CA SER A 35 15.46 12.38 -0.67
C SER A 35 15.48 11.32 0.44
N GLN A 36 14.32 10.99 1.02
CA GLN A 36 14.23 9.90 2.00
C GLN A 36 14.55 8.53 1.38
N THR A 37 14.14 8.31 0.13
CA THR A 37 14.40 7.06 -0.59
C THR A 37 15.88 6.92 -0.98
N ALA A 38 16.55 8.04 -1.29
CA ALA A 38 17.99 8.08 -1.58
C ALA A 38 18.84 7.76 -0.34
N ILE A 39 18.47 8.29 0.84
CA ILE A 39 19.16 8.02 2.11
C ILE A 39 19.06 6.53 2.49
N VAL A 40 17.90 5.89 2.28
CA VAL A 40 17.70 4.46 2.55
C VAL A 40 18.50 3.56 1.60
N LYS A 41 18.73 4.00 0.34
CA LYS A 41 19.54 3.24 -0.63
C LYS A 41 21.05 3.36 -0.38
N GLN A 42 21.55 4.50 0.12
CA GLN A 42 22.97 4.65 0.50
C GLN A 42 23.33 3.87 1.78
N SER A 43 22.35 3.59 2.65
CA SER A 43 22.57 2.87 3.91
C SER A 43 22.77 1.35 3.77
N LYS A 44 22.58 0.77 2.58
CA LYS A 44 22.68 -0.68 2.32
C LYS A 44 24.00 -1.14 1.70
N GLY A 45 25.01 -0.27 1.63
CA GLY A 45 26.25 -0.60 0.90
C GLY A 45 27.52 -0.02 1.48
N VAL A 46 27.76 -0.01 2.80
CA VAL A 46 29.12 0.21 3.32
C VAL A 46 29.36 -0.60 4.60
N ARG A 47 30.36 -1.49 4.53
CA ARG A 47 30.94 -2.23 5.65
C ARG A 47 31.67 -1.27 6.61
N CYS A 48 31.56 -1.60 7.89
CA CYS A 48 32.31 -1.10 9.03
C CYS A 48 33.83 -1.11 8.80
N SER A 49 34.50 0.03 9.07
CA SER A 49 35.86 0.12 9.62
C SER A 49 36.18 1.54 10.12
N SER A 50 36.37 1.65 11.43
CA SER A 50 37.50 2.30 12.13
C SER A 50 37.78 3.82 12.04
N ILE A 51 37.85 4.44 13.24
CA ILE A 51 38.79 5.48 13.73
C ILE A 51 38.51 6.97 13.42
N GLY A 52 38.35 7.77 14.49
CA GLY A 52 39.16 8.99 14.69
C GLY A 52 38.48 10.38 14.76
N ALA A 53 38.46 10.92 15.99
CA ALA A 53 38.82 12.31 16.39
C ALA A 53 37.86 13.54 16.25
N GLU A 54 37.54 14.09 17.44
CA GLU A 54 37.40 15.53 17.84
C GLU A 54 36.14 16.35 17.42
N LYS A 55 35.52 17.26 18.21
CA LYS A 55 35.83 17.96 19.48
C LYS A 55 34.58 18.71 20.04
N HIS A 56 34.60 19.05 21.33
CA HIS A 56 33.80 20.06 22.11
C HIS A 56 32.27 19.82 22.27
N GLY A 57 31.64 19.95 23.44
CA GLY A 57 32.03 20.31 24.81
C GLY A 57 30.77 20.49 25.69
N SER A 58 30.98 20.61 27.01
CA SER A 58 30.08 21.21 28.02
C SER A 58 29.39 20.28 29.06
N LYS A 59 30.05 20.23 30.23
CA LYS A 59 29.55 20.49 31.60
C LYS A 59 28.79 19.41 32.42
N ARG A 60 29.46 19.10 33.55
CA ARG A 60 28.96 18.86 34.94
C ARG A 60 28.33 17.48 35.19
N ASN A 61 28.64 16.70 36.24
CA ASN A 61 29.04 16.99 37.63
C ASN A 61 30.04 15.96 38.18
N ALA A 62 30.77 16.36 39.21
CA ALA A 62 31.72 15.57 39.99
C ALA A 62 31.04 14.74 41.10
N ILE A 63 31.71 13.66 41.55
CA ILE A 63 32.04 13.26 42.96
C ILE A 63 32.50 11.77 42.98
N PRO A 64 33.43 11.34 43.88
CA PRO A 64 34.55 10.48 43.48
C PRO A 64 34.73 9.14 44.23
N ALA A 65 35.58 8.31 43.60
CA ALA A 65 36.69 7.51 44.15
C ALA A 65 36.52 6.13 44.83
N LYS A 66 37.58 5.33 44.58
CA LYS A 66 38.02 4.02 45.13
C LYS A 66 37.48 2.82 44.33
N GLU A 67 38.23 1.78 43.96
CA GLU A 67 39.45 1.20 44.52
C GLU A 67 40.06 0.14 43.56
N GLN A 68 41.39 0.03 43.55
CA GLN A 68 42.28 -1.14 43.42
C GLN A 68 42.11 -2.23 42.31
N VAL A 69 43.12 -2.22 41.43
CA VAL A 69 44.01 -3.31 40.98
C VAL A 69 43.87 -4.69 41.64
N VAL A 70 43.65 -5.77 40.86
CA VAL A 70 44.29 -7.12 41.01
C VAL A 70 44.37 -7.82 39.64
N THR A 71 45.41 -8.65 39.50
CA THR A 71 46.04 -9.31 38.34
C THR A 71 45.49 -10.70 37.97
N ARG A 72 46.09 -11.30 36.91
CA ARG A 72 46.12 -12.72 36.46
C ARG A 72 45.12 -13.06 35.33
N GLY A 73 45.42 -13.85 34.31
CA GLY A 73 46.58 -14.65 33.89
C GLY A 73 46.22 -15.35 32.56
N LYS A 74 47.22 -15.67 31.73
CA LYS A 74 47.05 -16.45 30.47
C LYS A 74 46.94 -17.95 30.77
N PRO A 75 46.27 -18.72 29.90
CA PRO A 75 46.74 -20.06 29.56
C PRO A 75 46.91 -20.27 28.05
N ASP A 76 47.92 -21.08 27.72
CA ASP A 76 48.35 -21.52 26.39
C ASP A 76 47.33 -22.45 25.71
N SER A 77 47.28 -22.39 24.37
CA SER A 77 46.39 -23.19 23.52
C SER A 77 47.19 -24.18 22.66
N PRO A 78 46.78 -25.46 22.54
CA PRO A 78 47.49 -26.45 21.74
C PRO A 78 47.05 -26.51 20.27
N ARG A 79 47.98 -27.00 19.46
CA ARG A 79 48.06 -27.07 17.99
C ARG A 79 46.83 -27.69 17.31
N LEU A 80 46.34 -27.01 16.26
CA LEU A 80 45.34 -27.48 15.29
C LEU A 80 46.01 -28.32 14.19
N ILE A 81 45.32 -29.40 13.81
CA ILE A 81 45.62 -30.32 12.71
C ILE A 81 45.07 -29.70 11.41
N ASP A 82 45.89 -29.67 10.37
CA ASP A 82 45.54 -29.21 9.02
C ASP A 82 44.49 -30.13 8.38
N ILE A 83 43.27 -29.63 8.21
CA ILE A 83 42.25 -30.20 7.33
C ILE A 83 42.45 -29.57 5.95
N THR A 84 42.76 -30.39 4.95
CA THR A 84 43.06 -29.94 3.59
C THR A 84 41.85 -29.25 2.94
N THR A 85 42.12 -28.14 2.28
CA THR A 85 41.16 -27.17 1.71
C THR A 85 40.30 -27.72 0.56
N GLU A 86 40.61 -28.90 0.02
CA GLU A 86 39.84 -29.56 -1.04
C GLU A 86 38.55 -30.20 -0.50
N GLN A 87 38.57 -30.79 0.71
CA GLN A 87 37.39 -31.42 1.32
C GLN A 87 36.30 -30.40 1.75
N VAL A 88 36.67 -29.13 1.90
CA VAL A 88 35.75 -28.05 2.32
C VAL A 88 34.98 -27.47 1.13
N ARG A 89 35.53 -27.48 -0.08
CA ARG A 89 34.85 -26.96 -1.29
C ARG A 89 33.74 -27.90 -1.77
N ASP A 90 33.96 -29.21 -1.77
CA ASP A 90 32.96 -30.19 -2.19
C ASP A 90 31.74 -30.22 -1.26
N ASN A 91 31.95 -29.98 0.05
CA ASN A 91 30.87 -29.88 1.03
C ASN A 91 30.01 -28.61 0.91
N GLN A 92 30.53 -27.51 0.34
CA GLN A 92 29.75 -26.28 0.14
C GLN A 92 28.88 -26.34 -1.12
N VAL A 93 29.42 -26.90 -2.20
CA VAL A 93 28.68 -27.08 -3.47
C VAL A 93 27.51 -28.06 -3.27
N THR A 94 27.74 -29.16 -2.57
CA THR A 94 26.70 -30.16 -2.24
C THR A 94 25.59 -29.57 -1.36
N LYS A 95 25.91 -28.79 -0.32
CA LYS A 95 24.89 -28.14 0.53
C LYS A 95 24.04 -27.11 -0.21
N HIS A 96 24.64 -26.30 -1.09
CA HIS A 96 23.89 -25.35 -1.91
C HIS A 96 22.98 -26.07 -2.90
N MET A 97 23.46 -27.17 -3.47
CA MET A 97 22.67 -28.01 -4.36
C MET A 97 21.54 -28.71 -3.60
N GLU A 98 21.78 -29.28 -2.42
CA GLU A 98 20.74 -29.90 -1.57
C GLU A 98 19.66 -28.90 -1.14
N SER A 99 20.03 -27.67 -0.77
CA SER A 99 19.08 -26.60 -0.44
C SER A 99 18.21 -26.21 -1.64
N TYR A 100 18.81 -26.08 -2.82
CA TYR A 100 18.07 -25.85 -4.07
C TYR A 100 17.14 -27.03 -4.41
N LEU A 101 17.63 -28.27 -4.27
CA LEU A 101 16.86 -29.49 -4.50
C LEU A 101 15.67 -29.59 -3.52
N ALA A 102 15.84 -29.23 -2.25
CA ALA A 102 14.78 -29.21 -1.26
C ALA A 102 13.69 -28.18 -1.59
N SER A 103 14.09 -26.97 -2.01
CA SER A 103 13.17 -25.90 -2.42
C SER A 103 12.33 -26.30 -3.64
N GLN A 104 12.96 -26.92 -4.64
CA GLN A 104 12.25 -27.43 -5.82
C GLN A 104 11.29 -28.58 -5.46
N LEU A 105 11.69 -29.49 -4.55
CA LEU A 105 10.85 -30.60 -4.12
C LEU A 105 9.57 -30.13 -3.41
N MET A 106 9.66 -29.09 -2.57
CA MET A 106 8.48 -28.53 -1.88
C MET A 106 7.46 -27.97 -2.88
N SER A 107 7.92 -27.40 -3.99
CA SER A 107 7.07 -26.83 -5.03
C SER A 107 6.28 -27.87 -5.85
N HIS A 108 6.56 -29.17 -5.65
CA HIS A 108 5.98 -30.28 -6.41
C HIS A 108 5.14 -31.24 -5.55
N THR A 109 4.76 -30.79 -4.35
CA THR A 109 3.88 -31.54 -3.44
C THR A 109 2.42 -31.21 -3.67
N CYS A 110 1.55 -32.20 -3.48
CA CYS A 110 0.11 -32.01 -3.57
C CYS A 110 -0.38 -31.21 -2.35
N PRO A 111 -1.14 -30.11 -2.49
CA PRO A 111 -1.59 -29.31 -1.35
C PRO A 111 -2.69 -29.98 -0.50
N ILE A 112 -3.20 -31.15 -0.91
CA ILE A 112 -4.19 -31.91 -0.13
C ILE A 112 -3.51 -32.92 0.81
N CYS A 113 -2.55 -33.70 0.30
CA CYS A 113 -1.87 -34.74 1.10
C CYS A 113 -0.44 -34.38 1.49
N TYR A 114 0.10 -33.28 0.97
CA TYR A 114 1.48 -32.82 1.17
C TYR A 114 2.55 -33.83 0.73
N GLU A 115 2.17 -34.82 -0.08
CA GLU A 115 3.09 -35.80 -0.66
C GLU A 115 3.53 -35.38 -2.07
N LEU A 116 4.72 -35.83 -2.47
CA LEU A 116 5.28 -35.60 -3.80
C LEU A 116 4.41 -36.26 -4.89
N MET A 117 4.06 -35.51 -5.93
CA MET A 117 3.20 -35.94 -7.04
C MET A 117 3.95 -36.85 -8.03
N LYS A 118 4.41 -38.02 -7.58
CA LYS A 118 5.19 -38.98 -8.38
C LYS A 118 4.42 -40.26 -8.70
N GLY A 119 4.71 -40.84 -9.87
CA GLY A 119 4.11 -42.11 -10.31
C GLY A 119 2.67 -41.98 -10.80
N GLU A 120 2.12 -43.08 -11.32
CA GLU A 120 0.83 -43.08 -12.02
C GLU A 120 -0.35 -42.75 -11.10
N ASN A 121 -0.33 -43.30 -9.88
CA ASN A 121 -1.39 -43.09 -8.89
C ASN A 121 -1.37 -41.71 -8.22
N ARG A 122 -0.30 -40.92 -8.40
CA ARG A 122 -0.19 -39.57 -7.85
C ARG A 122 0.24 -38.54 -8.89
N ALA A 123 -0.02 -38.82 -10.16
CA ALA A 123 0.31 -37.91 -11.24
C ALA A 123 -0.31 -36.52 -11.00
N PRO A 124 0.43 -35.43 -11.28
CA PRO A 124 -0.08 -34.08 -11.08
C PRO A 124 -1.21 -33.79 -12.06
N VAL A 125 -2.36 -33.35 -11.55
CA VAL A 125 -3.56 -33.00 -12.32
C VAL A 125 -3.85 -31.52 -12.12
N LEU A 126 -3.84 -30.79 -13.24
CA LEU A 126 -4.17 -29.37 -13.34
C LEU A 126 -5.69 -29.19 -13.44
N VAL A 127 -6.21 -28.20 -12.70
CA VAL A 127 -7.63 -27.90 -12.61
C VAL A 127 -7.96 -26.59 -13.32
N PHE A 128 -8.89 -26.62 -14.27
CA PHE A 128 -9.33 -25.44 -15.02
C PHE A 128 -10.63 -24.86 -14.46
N PRO A 129 -10.78 -23.52 -14.43
CA PRO A 129 -9.89 -22.49 -14.99
C PRO A 129 -8.78 -21.98 -14.04
N CYS A 130 -8.76 -22.42 -12.79
CA CYS A 130 -7.94 -21.79 -11.75
C CYS A 130 -6.43 -22.12 -11.80
N GLY A 131 -6.01 -23.16 -12.53
CA GLY A 131 -4.60 -23.53 -12.68
C GLY A 131 -3.96 -24.21 -11.45
N HIS A 132 -4.74 -24.57 -10.42
CA HIS A 132 -4.19 -25.31 -9.27
C HIS A 132 -3.92 -26.77 -9.63
N THR A 133 -2.86 -27.35 -9.07
CA THR A 133 -2.42 -28.72 -9.37
C THR A 133 -2.48 -29.61 -8.11
N PHE A 134 -2.98 -30.84 -8.26
CA PHE A 134 -3.15 -31.82 -7.18
C PHE A 134 -2.74 -33.22 -7.64
N CYS A 135 -2.45 -34.18 -6.74
CA CYS A 135 -2.32 -35.57 -7.18
C CYS A 135 -3.67 -36.11 -7.67
N SER A 136 -3.64 -36.94 -8.71
CA SER A 136 -4.81 -37.67 -9.23
C SER A 136 -5.58 -38.40 -8.13
N CYS A 137 -4.86 -38.99 -7.17
CA CYS A 137 -5.41 -39.65 -6.00
C CYS A 137 -6.35 -38.79 -5.16
N CYS A 138 -5.91 -37.59 -4.81
CA CYS A 138 -6.63 -36.70 -3.90
C CYS A 138 -7.74 -35.97 -4.63
N LEU A 139 -7.50 -35.55 -5.88
CA LEU A 139 -8.54 -34.91 -6.68
C LEU A 139 -9.71 -35.86 -6.95
N THR A 140 -9.44 -37.14 -7.25
CA THR A 140 -10.49 -38.14 -7.46
C THR A 140 -11.27 -38.42 -6.18
N LYS A 141 -10.61 -38.52 -5.02
CA LYS A 141 -11.30 -38.68 -3.73
C LYS A 141 -12.17 -37.47 -3.39
N TYR A 142 -11.65 -36.26 -3.61
CA TYR A 142 -12.35 -35.01 -3.34
C TYR A 142 -13.59 -34.85 -4.24
N CYS A 143 -13.44 -35.10 -5.56
CA CYS A 143 -14.54 -34.97 -6.52
C CYS A 143 -15.46 -36.20 -6.59
N GLY A 144 -15.03 -37.38 -6.11
CA GLY A 144 -15.75 -38.66 -6.19
C GLY A 144 -16.35 -39.14 -4.87
N GLY A 145 -16.16 -38.41 -3.77
CA GLY A 145 -16.54 -38.82 -2.41
C GLY A 145 -18.03 -38.70 -2.07
N HIS A 146 -18.86 -38.01 -2.87
CA HIS A 146 -20.29 -37.89 -2.61
C HIS A 146 -21.11 -38.88 -3.44
N LYS A 147 -21.19 -40.13 -2.95
CA LYS A 147 -22.20 -41.12 -3.37
C LYS A 147 -23.59 -40.79 -2.82
N THR A 148 -24.04 -39.55 -2.99
CA THR A 148 -25.44 -39.21 -2.79
C THR A 148 -25.97 -38.74 -4.14
N ASN A 149 -27.00 -39.43 -4.62
CA ASN A 149 -27.71 -39.25 -5.90
C ASN A 149 -28.35 -37.86 -6.06
N GLN A 150 -27.61 -36.78 -5.82
CA GLN A 150 -28.04 -35.42 -6.13
C GLN A 150 -27.37 -34.99 -7.43
N VAL A 151 -28.18 -35.07 -8.47
CA VAL A 151 -27.99 -34.42 -9.76
C VAL A 151 -27.56 -32.97 -9.50
N GLY A 152 -26.28 -32.65 -9.73
CA GLY A 152 -25.81 -31.26 -9.84
C GLY A 152 -24.76 -30.74 -8.84
N GLN A 153 -24.10 -31.55 -7.99
CA GLN A 153 -23.01 -31.01 -7.16
C GLN A 153 -21.77 -30.69 -8.00
N GLN A 154 -21.53 -29.40 -8.20
CA GLN A 154 -20.39 -28.86 -8.94
C GLN A 154 -19.07 -29.24 -8.28
N LYS A 155 -18.15 -29.81 -9.06
CA LYS A 155 -16.78 -30.08 -8.63
C LYS A 155 -16.09 -28.73 -8.43
N THR A 156 -15.69 -28.37 -7.22
CA THR A 156 -14.97 -27.11 -6.94
C THR A 156 -13.50 -27.36 -6.62
N CYS A 157 -12.64 -26.38 -6.87
CA CYS A 157 -11.22 -26.48 -6.58
C CYS A 157 -10.97 -26.42 -5.06
N PRO A 158 -10.22 -27.38 -4.46
CA PRO A 158 -9.90 -27.35 -3.03
C PRO A 158 -9.16 -26.10 -2.55
N CYS A 159 -8.37 -25.44 -3.41
CA CYS A 159 -7.57 -24.27 -3.04
C CYS A 159 -8.37 -22.95 -3.11
N CYS A 160 -9.13 -22.74 -4.18
CA CYS A 160 -9.77 -21.45 -4.46
C CYS A 160 -11.29 -21.52 -4.59
N ARG A 161 -11.88 -22.72 -4.47
CA ARG A 161 -13.32 -23.00 -4.58
C ARG A 161 -13.96 -22.65 -5.93
N THR A 162 -13.17 -22.25 -6.93
CA THR A 162 -13.63 -22.07 -8.31
C THR A 162 -14.18 -23.38 -8.87
N GLU A 163 -15.29 -23.32 -9.59
CA GLU A 163 -15.88 -24.47 -10.27
C GLU A 163 -14.88 -25.07 -11.29
N ILE A 164 -14.72 -26.39 -11.23
CA ILE A 164 -13.84 -27.16 -12.09
C ILE A 164 -14.62 -27.49 -13.37
N THR A 165 -14.26 -26.80 -14.44
CA THR A 165 -14.84 -27.08 -15.77
C THR A 165 -14.24 -28.34 -16.39
N SER A 166 -12.93 -28.52 -16.20
CA SER A 166 -12.19 -29.68 -16.69
C SER A 166 -10.91 -29.88 -15.87
N SER A 167 -10.32 -31.06 -15.99
CA SER A 167 -9.02 -31.38 -15.41
C SER A 167 -8.18 -32.15 -16.42
N ALA A 168 -6.87 -31.93 -16.38
CA ALA A 168 -5.91 -32.61 -17.26
C ALA A 168 -4.62 -32.94 -16.51
N ILE A 169 -3.94 -34.01 -16.91
CA ILE A 169 -2.63 -34.35 -16.35
C ILE A 169 -1.63 -33.28 -16.77
N ASN A 170 -0.90 -32.72 -15.81
CA ASN A 170 0.17 -31.76 -16.06
C ASN A 170 1.44 -32.51 -16.48
N HIS A 171 1.54 -32.86 -17.76
CA HIS A 171 2.68 -33.61 -18.31
C HIS A 171 4.01 -32.89 -18.10
N SER A 172 4.04 -31.56 -18.21
CA SER A 172 5.24 -30.76 -17.99
C SER A 172 5.74 -30.92 -16.55
N LEU A 173 4.85 -30.81 -15.56
CA LEU A 173 5.22 -30.99 -14.16
C LEU A 173 5.63 -32.43 -13.86
N ARG A 174 4.95 -33.41 -14.46
CA ARG A 174 5.31 -34.83 -14.33
C ARG A 174 6.73 -35.09 -14.83
N GLN A 175 7.08 -34.59 -16.01
CA GLN A 175 8.43 -34.74 -16.58
C GLN A 175 9.51 -34.08 -15.72
N LEU A 176 9.23 -32.91 -15.16
CA LEU A 176 10.14 -32.23 -14.24
C LEU A 176 10.39 -33.06 -12.97
N ILE A 177 9.32 -33.59 -12.35
CA ILE A 177 9.43 -34.46 -11.17
C ILE A 177 10.22 -35.74 -11.50
N GLU A 178 9.97 -36.36 -12.65
CA GLU A 178 10.68 -37.58 -13.09
C GLU A 178 12.17 -37.32 -13.36
N SER A 179 12.51 -36.27 -14.11
CA SER A 179 13.91 -35.87 -14.39
C SER A 179 14.67 -35.54 -13.11
N PHE A 180 14.00 -34.90 -12.16
CA PHE A 180 14.56 -34.60 -10.85
C PHE A 180 14.88 -35.88 -10.06
N LEU A 181 13.95 -36.82 -10.00
CA LEU A 181 14.15 -38.09 -9.30
C LEU A 181 15.30 -38.90 -9.91
N GLN A 182 15.44 -38.89 -11.24
CA GLN A 182 16.56 -39.54 -11.94
C GLN A 182 17.92 -38.91 -11.58
N SER A 183 17.99 -37.57 -11.58
CA SER A 183 19.22 -36.84 -11.22
C SER A 183 19.67 -37.14 -9.78
N ARG A 184 18.71 -37.32 -8.87
CA ARG A 184 18.99 -37.66 -7.47
C ARG A 184 19.56 -39.07 -7.30
N VAL A 185 19.04 -40.05 -8.05
CA VAL A 185 19.55 -41.43 -8.01
C VAL A 185 21.01 -41.47 -8.44
N HIS A 186 21.36 -40.76 -9.52
CA HIS A 186 22.74 -40.70 -10.04
C HIS A 186 23.74 -40.04 -9.07
N LEU A 187 23.30 -39.09 -8.24
CA LEU A 187 24.14 -38.46 -7.22
C LEU A 187 24.36 -39.35 -5.99
N LEU A 188 23.41 -40.23 -5.67
CA LEU A 188 23.50 -41.17 -4.56
C LEU A 188 24.29 -42.44 -4.94
N GLU A 189 24.14 -42.92 -6.17
CA GLU A 189 24.85 -44.10 -6.69
C GLU A 189 26.32 -43.80 -7.04
N GLY A 190 26.68 -42.54 -7.33
CA GLY A 190 28.06 -42.12 -7.59
C GLY A 190 29.02 -42.17 -6.38
N LYS A 191 28.57 -42.64 -5.21
CA LYS A 191 29.41 -42.83 -4.01
C LYS A 191 29.75 -44.29 -3.70
N GLN A 192 29.41 -45.25 -4.57
CA GLN A 192 29.72 -46.67 -4.35
C GLN A 192 30.58 -47.29 -5.47
N ALA A 193 31.90 -47.13 -5.32
CA ALA A 193 32.96 -48.05 -5.73
C ALA A 193 34.14 -47.70 -4.81
N CYS A 194 34.62 -48.55 -3.90
CA CYS A 194 35.09 -49.92 -4.09
C CYS A 194 35.22 -50.66 -2.74
N ASP A 195 34.88 -51.96 -2.73
CA ASP A 195 35.15 -52.93 -1.64
C ASP A 195 36.65 -53.28 -1.54
N PRO A 196 37.08 -53.95 -0.44
CA PRO A 196 37.24 -55.40 -0.54
C PRO A 196 36.64 -56.20 0.65
N PRO A 197 36.48 -57.53 0.50
CA PRO A 197 35.74 -58.36 1.44
C PRO A 197 36.62 -58.81 2.60
N THR A 198 36.11 -58.69 3.82
CA THR A 198 36.64 -59.43 4.97
C THR A 198 35.48 -59.98 5.79
N ASP A 199 35.36 -61.30 5.74
CA ASP A 199 34.68 -62.11 6.74
C ASP A 199 35.11 -61.69 8.14
N SER A 200 34.17 -61.34 9.02
CA SER A 200 34.20 -61.70 10.45
C SER A 200 33.10 -61.00 11.27
N VAL A 201 32.30 -61.85 11.93
CA VAL A 201 31.54 -61.67 13.18
C VAL A 201 30.30 -60.76 13.22
N PRO A 202 29.13 -61.29 13.62
CA PRO A 202 28.00 -60.49 14.07
C PRO A 202 28.24 -60.02 15.51
N SER A 203 28.71 -58.78 15.66
CA SER A 203 28.82 -58.11 16.97
C SER A 203 27.72 -57.06 17.14
N THR A 204 26.65 -57.49 17.79
CA THR A 204 25.77 -56.66 18.64
C THR A 204 26.56 -55.59 19.39
N SER A 205 26.30 -54.29 19.14
CA SER A 205 26.57 -53.25 20.14
C SER A 205 25.82 -51.95 19.85
N ALA A 206 25.24 -51.38 20.91
CA ALA A 206 24.34 -50.23 20.96
C ALA A 206 24.91 -48.88 20.46
N PHE A 207 26.05 -48.86 19.76
CA PHE A 207 26.76 -47.64 19.34
C PHE A 207 26.30 -47.08 17.99
N GLY A 208 25.69 -47.88 17.11
CA GLY A 208 25.13 -47.39 15.84
C GLY A 208 23.94 -46.44 16.03
N ASN A 209 23.14 -46.68 17.07
CA ASN A 209 21.99 -45.84 17.40
C ASN A 209 22.39 -44.43 17.86
N ILE A 210 23.56 -44.28 18.50
CA ILE A 210 24.00 -42.98 19.06
C ILE A 210 24.31 -41.98 17.94
N HIS A 211 24.93 -42.42 16.84
CA HIS A 211 25.23 -41.54 15.71
C HIS A 211 23.95 -41.06 15.01
N GLU A 212 22.99 -41.96 14.79
CA GLU A 212 21.71 -41.63 14.17
C GLU A 212 20.91 -40.61 15.01
N TYR A 213 20.87 -40.76 16.34
CA TYR A 213 20.24 -39.78 17.22
C TYR A 213 20.96 -38.42 17.21
N ASN A 214 22.29 -38.40 17.09
CA ASN A 214 23.05 -37.15 17.00
C ASN A 214 22.80 -36.41 15.67
N ASP A 215 22.66 -37.15 14.55
CA ASP A 215 22.30 -36.58 13.26
C ASP A 215 20.87 -36.00 13.29
N GLN A 216 19.93 -36.74 13.89
CA GLN A 216 18.56 -36.26 14.10
C GLN A 216 18.53 -35.01 15.00
N LEU A 217 19.30 -34.98 16.08
CA LEU A 217 19.38 -33.84 16.99
C LEU A 217 19.97 -32.61 16.27
N SER A 218 21.02 -32.80 15.48
CA SER A 218 21.62 -31.72 14.67
C SER A 218 20.63 -31.18 13.63
N SER A 219 19.88 -32.07 12.97
CA SER A 219 18.85 -31.67 12.00
C SER A 219 17.69 -30.91 12.66
N LEU A 220 17.24 -31.36 13.83
CA LEU A 220 16.18 -30.69 14.58
C LEU A 220 16.65 -29.32 15.08
N GLN A 221 17.87 -29.22 15.58
CA GLN A 221 18.45 -27.97 16.05
C GLN A 221 18.56 -26.94 14.93
N MET A 222 19.08 -27.35 13.76
CA MET A 222 19.11 -26.47 12.58
C MET A 222 17.71 -26.00 12.18
N ARG A 223 16.70 -26.87 12.26
CA ARG A 223 15.32 -26.50 11.95
C ARG A 223 14.73 -25.52 12.98
N ILE A 224 15.03 -25.70 14.25
CA ILE A 224 14.65 -24.75 15.30
C ILE A 224 15.23 -23.37 14.99
N ASP A 225 16.54 -23.31 14.70
CA ASP A 225 17.21 -22.04 14.37
C ASP A 225 16.58 -21.35 13.14
N ILE A 226 16.22 -22.12 12.10
CA ILE A 226 15.53 -21.57 10.92
C ILE A 226 14.16 -21.00 11.31
N LEU A 227 13.36 -21.76 12.05
CA LEU A 227 12.01 -21.34 12.44
C LEU A 227 12.02 -20.13 13.39
N GLU A 228 13.01 -20.03 14.27
CA GLU A 228 13.20 -18.86 15.12
C GLU A 228 13.54 -17.62 14.30
N ASN A 229 14.41 -17.74 13.30
CA ASN A 229 14.72 -16.64 12.38
C ASN A 229 13.49 -16.22 11.55
N GLU A 230 12.72 -17.17 11.02
CA GLU A 230 11.48 -16.89 10.29
C GLU A 230 10.45 -16.18 11.17
N LYS A 231 10.30 -16.62 12.43
CA LYS A 231 9.44 -15.96 13.40
C LYS A 231 9.86 -14.51 13.64
N LEU A 232 11.15 -14.27 13.85
CA LEU A 232 11.68 -12.91 14.05
C LEU A 232 11.44 -12.01 12.83
N ASP A 233 11.57 -12.54 11.62
CA ASP A 233 11.29 -11.80 10.39
C ASP A 233 9.79 -11.48 10.26
N ALA A 234 8.91 -12.42 10.59
CA ALA A 234 7.47 -12.20 10.62
C ALA A 234 7.07 -11.11 11.64
N GLU A 235 7.68 -11.10 12.83
CA GLU A 235 7.47 -10.06 13.85
C GLU A 235 7.92 -8.67 13.37
N ARG A 236 9.04 -8.59 12.64
CA ARG A 236 9.50 -7.33 12.02
C ARG A 236 8.54 -6.83 10.94
N GLN A 237 8.02 -7.73 10.13
CA GLN A 237 7.02 -7.40 9.10
C GLN A 237 5.72 -6.90 9.76
N LEU A 238 5.26 -7.58 10.81
CA LEU A 238 4.08 -7.16 11.58
C LEU A 238 4.25 -5.76 12.17
N CYS A 239 5.38 -5.47 12.83
CA CYS A 239 5.69 -4.16 13.37
C CYS A 239 5.69 -3.07 12.28
N THR A 240 6.25 -3.38 11.10
CA THR A 240 6.25 -2.46 9.96
C THR A 240 4.84 -2.21 9.43
N ALA A 241 4.01 -3.25 9.31
CA ALA A 241 2.63 -3.15 8.88
C ALA A 241 1.79 -2.32 9.87
N GLN A 242 1.96 -2.53 11.19
CA GLN A 242 1.28 -1.78 12.24
C GLN A 242 1.64 -0.28 12.21
N LYS A 243 2.92 0.05 11.99
CA LYS A 243 3.36 1.45 11.82
C LYS A 243 2.72 2.10 10.59
N LYS A 244 2.62 1.36 9.48
CA LYS A 244 1.91 1.84 8.28
C LYS A 244 0.42 2.05 8.54
N ALA A 245 -0.25 1.08 9.17
CA ALA A 245 -1.67 1.17 9.51
C ALA A 245 -1.96 2.38 10.40
N SER A 246 -1.18 2.59 11.47
CA SER A 246 -1.34 3.76 12.35
C SER A 246 -1.00 5.10 11.66
N ALA A 247 -0.10 5.12 10.67
CA ALA A 247 0.13 6.31 9.85
C ALA A 247 -1.09 6.61 8.95
N PHE A 248 -1.65 5.60 8.30
CA PHE A 248 -2.86 5.76 7.49
C PHE A 248 -4.07 6.17 8.34
N GLN A 249 -4.24 5.59 9.53
CA GLN A 249 -5.32 5.98 10.44
C GLN A 249 -5.26 7.46 10.81
N ARG A 250 -4.06 7.98 11.11
CA ARG A 250 -3.87 9.41 11.40
C ARG A 250 -4.16 10.30 10.19
N ALA A 251 -3.72 9.87 9.00
CA ALA A 251 -4.01 10.59 7.78
C ALA A 251 -5.52 10.63 7.48
N TYR A 252 -6.21 9.51 7.65
CA TYR A 252 -7.67 9.41 7.49
C TYR A 252 -8.39 10.37 8.44
N SER A 253 -8.07 10.34 9.75
CA SER A 253 -8.71 11.25 10.71
C SER A 253 -8.40 12.74 10.48
N SER A 254 -7.28 13.08 9.83
CA SER A 254 -7.00 14.46 9.41
C SER A 254 -7.88 14.86 8.24
N LEU A 255 -7.95 14.01 7.21
CA LEU A 255 -8.75 14.26 6.01
C LEU A 255 -10.25 14.34 6.32
N GLU A 256 -10.74 13.50 7.23
CA GLU A 256 -12.13 13.53 7.70
C GLU A 256 -12.47 14.86 8.41
N LYS A 257 -11.52 15.43 9.17
CA LYS A 257 -11.70 16.76 9.76
C LYS A 257 -11.72 17.85 8.70
N GLU A 258 -10.77 17.81 7.76
CA GLU A 258 -10.71 18.75 6.62
C GLU A 258 -11.99 18.70 5.77
N GLU A 259 -12.55 17.51 5.54
CA GLU A 259 -13.83 17.33 4.85
C GLU A 259 -14.99 18.00 5.60
N ASN A 260 -15.09 17.79 6.90
CA ASN A 260 -16.14 18.39 7.72
C ASN A 260 -16.03 19.93 7.77
N GLU A 261 -14.80 20.46 7.90
CA GLU A 261 -14.57 21.91 7.85
C GLU A 261 -14.98 22.50 6.49
N ALA A 262 -14.69 21.82 5.38
CA ALA A 262 -15.10 22.26 4.05
C ALA A 262 -16.63 22.23 3.87
N ILE A 263 -17.31 21.22 4.42
CA ILE A 263 -18.78 21.13 4.41
C ILE A 263 -19.39 22.31 5.18
N GLU A 264 -18.85 22.64 6.37
CA GLU A 264 -19.33 23.77 7.16
C GLU A 264 -19.16 25.11 6.42
N GLN A 265 -18.00 25.33 5.79
CA GLN A 265 -17.76 26.52 4.98
C GLN A 265 -18.73 26.64 3.80
N LEU A 266 -19.05 25.52 3.16
CA LEU A 266 -20.00 25.47 2.05
C LEU A 266 -21.42 25.84 2.51
N GLU A 267 -21.81 25.39 3.70
CA GLU A 267 -23.11 25.73 4.27
C GLU A 267 -23.20 27.22 4.64
N GLN A 268 -22.16 27.77 5.26
CA GLN A 268 -22.07 29.21 5.53
C GLN A 268 -22.15 30.03 4.23
N ALA A 269 -21.44 29.63 3.18
CA ALA A 269 -21.47 30.30 1.89
C ALA A 269 -22.87 30.28 1.24
N LYS A 270 -23.62 29.17 1.38
CA LYS A 270 -25.01 29.09 0.92
C LYS A 270 -25.92 30.08 1.66
N GLN A 271 -25.80 30.15 2.98
CA GLN A 271 -26.58 31.09 3.81
C GLN A 271 -26.31 32.54 3.41
N GLN A 272 -25.05 32.90 3.18
CA GLN A 272 -24.68 34.23 2.68
C GLN A 272 -25.28 34.52 1.31
N LEU A 273 -25.27 33.54 0.41
CA LEU A 273 -25.85 33.68 -0.93
C LEU A 273 -27.38 33.87 -0.86
N GLU A 274 -28.07 33.17 0.05
CA GLU A 274 -29.50 33.34 0.28
C GLU A 274 -29.84 34.75 0.79
N LEU A 275 -29.04 35.27 1.74
CA LEU A 275 -29.19 36.63 2.24
C LEU A 275 -29.05 37.67 1.11
N VAL A 276 -28.04 37.52 0.25
CA VAL A 276 -27.83 38.40 -0.91
C VAL A 276 -29.00 38.31 -1.88
N ARG A 277 -29.53 37.11 -2.15
CA ARG A 277 -30.72 36.94 -3.00
C ARG A 277 -31.93 37.66 -2.43
N LYS A 278 -32.16 37.57 -1.12
CA LYS A 278 -33.23 38.30 -0.44
C LYS A 278 -33.07 39.82 -0.61
N HIS A 279 -31.86 40.35 -0.36
CA HIS A 279 -31.59 41.77 -0.56
C HIS A 279 -31.76 42.22 -2.01
N LEU A 280 -31.39 41.39 -2.99
CA LEU A 280 -31.64 41.68 -4.40
C LEU A 280 -33.14 41.79 -4.69
N ASN A 281 -33.95 40.86 -4.19
CA ASN A 281 -35.40 40.88 -4.38
C ASN A 281 -36.05 42.09 -3.72
N ASP A 282 -35.66 42.42 -2.49
CA ASP A 282 -36.15 43.60 -1.77
C ASP A 282 -35.78 44.90 -2.50
N THR A 283 -34.56 44.96 -3.06
CA THR A 283 -34.08 46.11 -3.82
C THR A 283 -34.80 46.24 -5.15
N ASP A 284 -35.07 45.13 -5.84
CA ASP A 284 -35.84 45.15 -7.09
C ASP A 284 -37.29 45.60 -6.86
N THR A 285 -37.92 45.14 -5.78
CA THR A 285 -39.26 45.57 -5.39
C THR A 285 -39.30 47.08 -5.14
N LYS A 286 -38.36 47.61 -4.34
CA LYS A 286 -38.25 49.07 -4.09
C LYS A 286 -37.99 49.86 -5.36
N LYS A 287 -37.19 49.32 -6.28
CA LYS A 287 -36.93 49.93 -7.59
C LYS A 287 -38.22 50.00 -8.42
N GLN A 288 -39.01 48.92 -8.45
CA GLN A 288 -40.29 48.88 -9.16
C GLN A 288 -41.28 49.90 -8.58
N GLU A 289 -41.39 49.99 -7.24
CA GLU A 289 -42.21 51.00 -6.56
C GLU A 289 -41.78 52.43 -6.93
N ALA A 290 -40.47 52.70 -6.94
CA ALA A 290 -39.94 54.01 -7.33
C ALA A 290 -40.25 54.36 -8.79
N LEU A 291 -40.16 53.39 -9.71
CA LEU A 291 -40.53 53.59 -11.11
C LEU A 291 -42.02 53.93 -11.27
N LEU A 292 -42.90 53.21 -10.58
CA LEU A 292 -44.33 53.51 -10.56
C LEU A 292 -44.62 54.92 -10.01
N ALA A 293 -43.92 55.33 -8.95
CA ALA A 293 -44.04 56.68 -8.39
C ALA A 293 -43.60 57.76 -9.40
N VAL A 294 -42.50 57.52 -10.13
CA VAL A 294 -42.02 58.42 -11.20
C VAL A 294 -43.08 58.55 -12.30
N ASP A 295 -43.68 57.46 -12.76
CA ASP A 295 -44.68 57.51 -13.83
C ASP A 295 -45.98 58.17 -13.40
N SER A 296 -46.39 57.97 -12.14
CA SER A 296 -47.50 58.69 -11.51
C SER A 296 -47.21 60.21 -11.45
N ALA A 297 -46.01 60.60 -11.02
CA ALA A 297 -45.61 62.01 -10.98
C ALA A 297 -45.57 62.65 -12.37
N LYS A 298 -45.05 61.95 -13.39
CA LYS A 298 -45.10 62.42 -14.80
C LYS A 298 -46.54 62.63 -15.28
N SER A 299 -47.43 61.69 -14.98
CA SER A 299 -48.84 61.79 -15.34
C SER A 299 -49.51 63.01 -14.69
N LYS A 300 -49.19 63.27 -13.42
CA LYS A 300 -49.66 64.46 -12.70
C LYS A 300 -49.12 65.75 -13.30
N ILE A 301 -47.82 65.80 -13.62
CA ILE A 301 -47.19 66.96 -14.29
C ILE A 301 -47.91 67.25 -15.62
N HIS A 302 -48.16 66.23 -16.42
CA HIS A 302 -48.88 66.37 -17.69
C HIS A 302 -50.29 66.94 -17.50
N LEU A 303 -51.06 66.42 -16.53
CA LEU A 303 -52.43 66.87 -16.25
C LEU A 303 -52.46 68.34 -15.76
N VAL A 304 -51.55 68.69 -14.84
CA VAL A 304 -51.41 70.06 -14.33
C VAL A 304 -50.99 70.99 -15.44
N GLY A 305 -50.00 70.61 -16.26
CA GLY A 305 -49.56 71.38 -17.43
C GLY A 305 -50.70 71.68 -18.40
N SER A 306 -51.48 70.65 -18.77
CA SER A 306 -52.65 70.81 -19.65
C SER A 306 -53.71 71.76 -19.06
N SER A 307 -53.89 71.74 -17.74
CA SER A 307 -54.84 72.63 -17.05
C SER A 307 -54.32 74.06 -17.01
N MET A 308 -53.02 74.25 -16.77
CA MET A 308 -52.36 75.56 -16.81
C MET A 308 -52.43 76.18 -18.20
N ASP A 309 -52.16 75.41 -19.26
CA ASP A 309 -52.24 75.90 -20.64
C ASP A 309 -53.66 76.39 -20.98
N ASN A 310 -54.70 75.67 -20.53
CA ASN A 310 -56.09 76.11 -20.70
C ASN A 310 -56.36 77.44 -19.97
N LEU A 311 -55.96 77.54 -18.71
CA LEU A 311 -56.13 78.77 -17.91
C LEU A 311 -55.35 79.95 -18.52
N GLN A 312 -54.14 79.72 -19.00
CA GLN A 312 -53.33 80.74 -19.66
C GLN A 312 -54.01 81.25 -20.93
N ASN A 313 -54.51 80.34 -21.78
CA ASN A 313 -55.28 80.70 -22.97
C ASN A 313 -56.53 81.54 -22.62
N GLN A 314 -57.23 81.23 -21.53
CA GLN A 314 -58.37 82.03 -21.06
C GLN A 314 -57.94 83.41 -20.56
N PHE A 315 -56.84 83.48 -19.80
CA PHE A 315 -56.27 84.73 -19.30
C PHE A 315 -55.85 85.65 -20.46
N ASP A 316 -55.11 85.11 -21.43
CA ASP A 316 -54.66 85.86 -22.62
C ASP A 316 -55.85 86.38 -23.42
N LYS A 317 -56.89 85.54 -23.60
CA LYS A 317 -58.14 85.94 -24.27
C LYS A 317 -58.83 87.10 -23.55
N ILE A 318 -58.94 87.07 -22.22
CA ILE A 318 -59.56 88.15 -21.43
C ILE A 318 -58.71 89.43 -21.52
N THR A 319 -57.38 89.29 -21.45
CA THR A 319 -56.44 90.42 -21.54
C THR A 319 -56.60 91.16 -22.86
N LEU A 320 -56.62 90.44 -23.99
CA LEU A 320 -56.86 91.03 -25.32
C LEU A 320 -58.23 91.74 -25.43
N LEU A 321 -59.28 91.18 -24.84
CA LEU A 321 -60.61 91.80 -24.83
C LEU A 321 -60.66 93.10 -24.01
N LEU A 322 -59.90 93.17 -22.91
CA LEU A 322 -59.79 94.39 -22.11
C LEU A 322 -59.03 95.48 -22.85
N GLU A 323 -57.90 95.15 -23.50
CA GLU A 323 -57.12 96.09 -24.31
C GLU A 323 -57.93 96.66 -25.48
N ALA A 324 -58.72 95.81 -26.16
CA ALA A 324 -59.59 96.22 -27.24
C ALA A 324 -60.67 97.21 -26.78
N LYS A 325 -61.23 97.05 -25.57
CA LYS A 325 -62.23 97.97 -25.00
C LYS A 325 -61.64 99.30 -24.56
N GLN A 326 -60.36 99.34 -24.18
CA GLN A 326 -59.71 100.59 -23.78
C GLN A 326 -59.28 101.45 -24.98
N SER A 327 -59.19 100.83 -26.17
CA SER A 327 -58.68 101.46 -27.39
C SER A 327 -59.77 101.99 -28.35
N GLY A 328 -61.06 101.77 -28.04
CA GLY A 328 -62.20 102.22 -28.83
C GLY A 328 -63.14 103.11 -28.03
#